data_AF-A0A4R6UQC5-F1
#
_entry.id   AF-A0A4R6UQC5-F1
#
_cell.length_a   1.000
_cell.length_b   1.000
_cell.length_c   1.000
_cell.angle_alpha   90.00
_cell.angle_beta   90.00
_cell.angle_gamma   90.00
#
_symmetry.space_group_name_H-M   'P 1'
#
loop_
_entity.id
_entity.type
_entity.pdbx_description
1 polymer ?
#
loop_
_entity_poly.entity_id
_entity_poly.type
_entity_poly.pdbx_seq_one_letter_code
_entity_poly.pdbx_strand_id
1 'polypeptide(L)' 'MEGKLRHMESKHTDLDELVREELGGEPSQEAKDYARQLYEKYRLPDAPAPSREDG' A
#
# COMPACT_ATOMS: atom_id res chain seq x y z
N MET A 1 -5.41 21.48 -32.14
CA MET A 1 -4.75 20.65 -31.10
C MET A 1 -5.72 19.53 -30.76
N GLU A 2 -5.65 18.40 -31.47
CA GLU A 2 -6.53 17.26 -31.19
C GLU A 2 -5.88 16.38 -30.12
N GLY A 3 -6.55 16.30 -28.97
CA GLY A 3 -6.22 15.38 -27.90
C GLY A 3 -6.44 13.95 -28.40
N LYS A 4 -5.33 13.28 -28.75
CA LYS A 4 -5.31 11.83 -28.90
C LYS A 4 -5.37 11.23 -27.50
N LEU A 5 -6.58 11.03 -27.01
CA LEU A 5 -6.88 9.97 -26.05
C LEU A 5 -6.43 8.68 -26.69
N ARG A 6 -5.21 8.25 -26.36
CA ARG A 6 -4.66 6.99 -26.83
C ARG A 6 -5.56 5.90 -26.27
N HIS A 7 -6.33 5.32 -27.18
CA HIS A 7 -6.66 3.91 -27.28
C HIS A 7 -6.34 3.14 -26.00
N MET A 8 -7.38 2.94 -25.19
CA MET A 8 -7.44 1.95 -24.14
C MET A 8 -7.36 0.57 -24.83
N GLU A 9 -6.17 0.20 -25.29
CA GLU A 9 -5.87 -1.15 -25.72
C GLU A 9 -5.90 -2.01 -24.47
N SER A 10 -7.00 -2.74 -24.30
CA SER A 10 -7.17 -3.86 -23.40
C SER A 10 -6.09 -4.91 -23.67
N LYS A 11 -4.91 -4.71 -23.12
CA LYS A 11 -3.80 -5.66 -23.08
C LYS A 11 -3.55 -5.92 -21.61
N HIS A 12 -4.06 -7.05 -21.12
CA HIS A 12 -3.73 -7.69 -19.83
C HIS A 12 -2.81 -6.84 -18.94
N THR A 13 -3.34 -5.78 -18.34
CA THR A 13 -2.60 -5.03 -17.35
C THR A 13 -2.50 -5.96 -16.16
N ASP A 14 -1.28 -6.44 -15.89
CA ASP A 14 -1.02 -7.27 -14.73
C ASP A 14 -1.59 -6.56 -13.50
N LEU A 15 -2.24 -7.32 -12.61
CA LEU A 15 -2.92 -6.75 -11.45
C LEU A 15 -1.97 -5.84 -10.64
N ASP A 16 -0.68 -6.20 -10.61
CA ASP A 16 0.39 -5.42 -9.97
C ASP A 16 0.66 -4.05 -10.62
N GLU A 17 0.39 -3.89 -11.91
CA GLU A 17 0.54 -2.61 -12.62
C GLU A 17 -0.62 -1.69 -12.27
N LEU A 18 -1.86 -2.21 -12.27
CA LEU A 18 -3.05 -1.47 -11.80
C LEU A 18 -2.92 -1.06 -10.33
N VAL A 19 -2.43 -1.96 -9.48
CA VAL A 19 -2.22 -1.66 -8.05
C VAL A 19 -1.15 -0.59 -7.87
N ARG A 20 -0.10 -0.56 -8.69
CA ARG A 20 0.92 0.50 -8.65
C ARG A 20 0.43 1.83 -9.19
N GLU A 21 -0.44 1.83 -10.19
CA GLU A 21 -1.07 3.06 -10.67
C GLU A 21 -1.96 3.69 -9.59
N GLU A 22 -2.72 2.87 -8.85
CA GLU A 22 -3.63 3.36 -7.82
C GLU A 22 -2.96 3.66 -6.47
N LEU A 23 -2.08 2.78 -5.98
CA LEU A 23 -1.43 2.93 -4.67
C LEU A 23 -0.10 3.68 -4.76
N GLY A 24 0.41 3.89 -5.98
CA GLY A 24 1.75 4.41 -6.22
C GLY A 24 2.83 3.33 -6.24
N GLY A 25 4.07 3.77 -6.47
CA GLY A 25 5.25 2.90 -6.47
C GLY A 25 5.68 2.46 -5.06
N GLU A 26 6.73 1.65 -5.00
CA GLU A 26 7.33 1.25 -3.74
C GLU A 26 7.88 2.47 -2.97
N PRO A 27 7.61 2.61 -1.66
CA PRO A 27 8.13 3.74 -0.88
C PRO A 27 9.66 3.71 -0.80
N SER A 28 10.28 4.90 -0.74
CA SER A 28 11.72 5.04 -0.58
C SER A 28 12.22 4.41 0.72
N GLN A 29 13.51 4.06 0.78
CA GLN A 29 14.11 3.50 1.99
C GLN A 29 13.99 4.47 3.18
N GLU A 30 14.19 5.77 2.95
CA GLU A 30 14.02 6.81 3.96
C GLU A 30 12.58 6.85 4.53
N ALA A 31 11.57 6.72 3.66
CA ALA A 31 10.17 6.67 4.10
C ALA A 31 9.89 5.41 4.95
N LYS A 32 10.46 4.27 4.59
CA LYS A 32 10.36 3.03 5.37
C LYS A 32 11.02 3.19 6.74
N ASP A 33 12.19 3.82 6.79
CA ASP A 33 12.94 4.04 8.04
C ASP A 33 12.19 5.03 8.95
N TYR A 34 11.61 6.09 8.38
CA TYR A 34 10.79 7.03 9.13
C TYR A 34 9.50 6.39 9.68
N ALA A 35 8.81 5.58 8.86
CA ALA A 35 7.64 4.82 9.32
C ALA A 35 7.97 3.88 10.48
N ARG A 36 9.15 3.24 10.45
CA ARG A 36 9.64 2.41 11.55
C ARG A 36 9.84 3.21 12.83
N GLN A 37 10.51 4.37 12.74
CA GLN A 37 10.72 5.25 13.90
C GLN A 37 9.39 5.70 14.53
N LEU A 38 8.40 6.05 13.69
CA LEU A 38 7.06 6.41 14.17
C LEU A 38 6.37 5.24 14.86
N TYR A 39 6.44 4.04 14.27
CA TYR A 39 5.87 2.85 14.88
C TYR A 39 6.50 2.57 16.24
N GLU A 40 7.83 2.59 16.35
CA GLU A 40 8.52 2.37 17.63
C GLU A 40 8.14 3.42 18.68
N LYS A 41 8.02 4.69 18.28
CA LYS A 41 7.71 5.80 19.18
C LYS A 41 6.27 5.77 19.71
N TYR A 42 5.33 5.35 18.87
CA TYR A 42 3.89 5.44 19.16
C TYR A 42 3.19 4.08 19.24
N ARG A 43 3.95 2.99 19.19
CA ARG A 43 3.42 1.63 19.36
C ARG A 43 2.61 1.58 20.64
N LEU A 44 1.33 1.24 20.49
CA LEU A 44 0.50 0.91 21.63
C LEU A 44 1.03 -0.38 22.26
N PRO A 45 1.05 -0.50 23.59
CA PRO A 45 1.30 -1.79 24.23
C PRO A 45 0.34 -2.82 23.64
N ASP A 46 0.82 -4.04 23.43
CA ASP A 46 0.02 -5.09 22.81
C ASP A 46 -1.31 -5.18 23.55
N ALA A 47 -2.41 -4.97 22.82
CA ALA A 47 -3.73 -5.17 23.37
C ALA A 47 -3.80 -6.63 23.87
N PRO A 48 -4.43 -6.90 25.04
CA PRO A 48 -4.63 -8.26 25.47
C PRO A 48 -5.28 -9.00 24.31
N ALA A 49 -4.61 -10.05 23.82
CA ALA A 49 -5.13 -10.87 22.74
C ALA A 49 -6.58 -11.22 23.10
N PRO A 50 -7.55 -11.09 22.17
CA PRO A 50 -8.89 -11.59 22.46
C PRO A 50 -8.70 -13.05 22.80
N SER A 51 -8.92 -13.41 24.07
CA SER A 51 -9.07 -14.78 24.48
C SER A 51 -10.09 -15.35 23.50
N ARG A 52 -9.67 -16.30 22.66
CA ARG A 52 -10.62 -17.13 21.94
C ARG A 52 -11.38 -17.87 23.03
N GLU A 53 -12.46 -17.28 23.49
CA GLU A 53 -13.53 -17.99 24.16
C GLU A 53 -14.19 -18.84 23.07
N ASP A 54 -13.58 -20.01 22.83
CA ASP A 54 -14.27 -21.18 22.32
C ASP A 54 -15.36 -21.52 23.35
N GLY A 55 -16.63 -21.35 22.97
CA GLY A 55 -17.82 -21.67 23.75
C GLY A 55 -19.06 -21.69 22.88
#